data_AF-A0A1Y6KSB4-F1
#
_entry.id   AF-A0A1Y6KSB4-F1
#
_cell.length_a   1.000
_cell.length_b   1.000
_cell.length_c   1.000
_cell.angle_alpha   90.00
_cell.angle_beta   90.00
_cell.angle_gamma   90.00
#
_symmetry.space_group_name_H-M   'P 1'
#
loop_
_entity.id
_entity.type
_entity.pdbx_description
1 polymer ?
#
loop_
_entity_poly.entity_id
_entity_poly.type
_entity_poly.pdbx_seq_one_letter_code
_entity_poly.pdbx_strand_id
1 'polypeptide(L)'
;MSDTTRETITITTTNGHTVVVNAYLTGRESSDLRATLFAGITVKPGDTPSVPLANTVTHERATLEKLIVSFDGNTDNPIAKFENMPSDEYDEAVAQIKEKTRAFLVPKK
;
A
#
# COMPACT_ATOMS: atom_id res chain seq x y z
N MET A 1 9.25 15.02 22.89
CA MET A 1 8.37 14.30 21.95
C MET A 1 9.23 13.96 20.75
N SER A 2 9.60 12.70 20.56
CA SER A 2 10.46 12.32 19.44
C SER A 2 9.61 12.30 18.17
N ASP A 3 9.73 13.37 17.39
CA ASP A 3 9.14 13.46 16.06
C ASP A 3 9.82 12.39 15.19
N THR A 4 9.18 11.24 15.07
CA THR A 4 9.73 10.09 14.34
C THR A 4 9.30 10.26 12.89
N THR A 5 9.82 11.29 12.23
CA THR A 5 9.53 11.56 10.82
C THR A 5 10.03 10.36 10.01
N ARG A 6 9.09 9.57 9.48
CA ARG A 6 9.40 8.40 8.65
C ARG A 6 10.07 8.89 7.36
N GLU A 7 11.01 8.09 6.86
CA GLU A 7 11.54 8.28 5.52
C GLU A 7 10.38 8.28 4.51
N THR A 8 10.29 9.32 3.69
CA THR A 8 9.27 9.46 2.66
C THR A 8 9.88 9.48 1.27
N ILE A 9 9.11 8.98 0.30
CA ILE A 9 9.44 9.01 -1.12
C ILE A 9 8.36 9.83 -1.81
N THR A 10 8.77 10.69 -2.72
CA THR A 10 7.86 11.41 -3.61
C THR A 10 7.81 10.69 -4.95
N ILE A 11 6.60 10.44 -5.40
CA ILE A 11 6.27 9.91 -6.72
C ILE A 11 5.58 11.00 -7.50
N THR A 12 5.95 11.16 -8.77
CA THR A 12 5.25 12.01 -9.72
C THR A 12 4.78 11.11 -10.85
N THR A 13 3.49 11.21 -11.15
CA THR A 13 2.83 10.45 -12.23
C THR A 13 3.00 11.16 -13.57
N THR A 14 2.67 10.47 -14.67
CA THR A 14 2.77 11.04 -16.02
C THR A 14 1.92 12.30 -16.22
N ASN A 15 0.76 12.43 -15.53
CA ASN A 15 -0.08 13.65 -15.62
C ASN A 15 0.28 14.73 -14.59
N GLY A 16 1.35 14.53 -13.82
CA GLY A 16 1.88 15.55 -12.91
C GLY A 16 1.32 15.53 -11.48
N HIS A 17 0.49 14.55 -11.12
CA HIS A 17 0.10 14.34 -9.74
C HIS A 17 1.30 13.93 -8.89
N THR A 18 1.37 14.46 -7.67
CA THR A 18 2.46 14.20 -6.73
C THR A 18 1.93 13.42 -5.53
N VAL A 19 2.52 12.25 -5.28
CA VAL A 19 2.14 11.38 -4.17
C VAL A 19 3.32 11.23 -3.24
N VAL A 20 3.15 11.59 -1.96
CA VAL A 20 4.17 11.36 -0.93
C VAL A 20 3.79 10.12 -0.16
N VAL A 21 4.70 9.15 -0.10
CA VAL A 21 4.50 7.88 0.60
C VAL A 21 5.58 7.62 1.63
N ASN A 22 5.24 6.93 2.72
CA ASN A 22 6.22 6.34 3.61
C ASN A 22 7.05 5.29 2.84
N ALA A 23 8.38 5.30 2.99
CA ALA A 23 9.27 4.40 2.27
C ALA A 23 9.15 2.92 2.71
N TYR A 24 8.54 2.66 3.86
CA TYR A 24 8.38 1.33 4.44
C TYR A 24 7.19 1.29 5.39
N LEU A 25 6.62 0.10 5.60
CA LEU A 25 5.69 -0.15 6.72
C LEU A 25 6.48 -0.44 7.99
N THR A 26 5.97 0.04 9.13
CA THR A 26 6.47 -0.39 10.43
C THR A 26 6.13 -1.86 10.68
N GLY A 27 6.83 -2.49 11.63
CA GLY A 27 6.52 -3.88 12.02
C GLY A 27 5.08 -4.05 12.52
N ARG A 28 4.54 -3.03 13.19
CA ARG A 28 3.14 -3.02 13.66
C ARG A 28 2.17 -3.03 12.47
N GLU A 29 2.31 -2.08 11.55
CA GLU A 29 1.45 -1.99 10.37
C GLU A 29 1.52 -3.27 9.51
N SER A 30 2.73 -3.83 9.36
CA SER A 30 2.94 -5.09 8.64
C SER A 30 2.22 -6.26 9.30
N SER A 31 2.24 -6.33 10.64
CA SER A 31 1.53 -7.35 11.41
C SER A 31 0.02 -7.22 11.24
N ASP A 32 -0.52 -6.00 11.34
CA ASP A 32 -1.95 -5.72 11.21
C ASP A 32 -2.48 -6.07 9.80
N LEU A 33 -1.70 -5.73 8.76
CA LEU A 33 -2.04 -6.05 7.37
C LEU A 33 -2.02 -7.55 7.10
N ARG A 34 -1.06 -8.29 7.67
CA ARG A 34 -1.02 -9.76 7.56
C ARG A 34 -2.21 -10.40 8.27
N ALA A 35 -2.53 -9.94 9.47
CA ALA A 35 -3.70 -10.45 10.20
C ALA A 35 -4.99 -10.29 9.38
N THR A 36 -5.13 -9.15 8.69
CA THR A 36 -6.27 -8.89 7.81
C THR A 36 -6.27 -9.78 6.56
N LEU A 37 -5.10 -9.98 5.92
CA LEU A 37 -4.98 -10.83 4.73
C LEU A 37 -5.37 -12.29 5.00
N PHE A 38 -4.92 -12.82 6.15
CA PHE A 38 -5.19 -14.20 6.56
C PHE A 38 -6.52 -14.37 7.31
N ALA A 39 -7.25 -13.28 7.58
CA ALA A 39 -8.54 -13.35 8.24
C ALA A 39 -9.52 -14.18 7.41
N GLY A 40 -10.17 -15.16 8.06
CA GLY A 40 -11.16 -16.03 7.42
C GLY A 40 -10.57 -17.21 6.62
N ILE A 41 -9.25 -17.34 6.51
CA ILE A 41 -8.65 -18.52 5.87
C ILE A 41 -8.73 -19.70 6.82
N THR A 42 -9.57 -20.68 6.47
CA THR A 42 -9.64 -21.96 7.18
C THR A 42 -8.79 -22.98 6.42
N VAL A 43 -7.66 -23.39 7.00
CA VAL A 43 -6.81 -24.43 6.42
C VAL A 43 -7.24 -25.78 6.99
N LYS A 44 -7.70 -26.69 6.14
CA LYS A 44 -7.95 -28.08 6.53
C LYS A 44 -6.64 -28.89 6.41
N PRO A 45 -6.44 -29.94 7.23
CA PRO A 45 -5.31 -30.84 7.08
C PRO A 45 -5.28 -31.45 5.66
N GLY A 46 -4.19 -31.22 4.92
CA GLY A 46 -4.01 -31.70 3.55
C GLY A 46 -4.27 -30.66 2.45
N ASP A 47 -4.87 -29.51 2.77
CA ASP A 47 -5.09 -28.43 1.80
C ASP A 47 -3.89 -27.49 1.68
N THR A 48 -3.60 -27.03 0.46
CA THR A 48 -2.73 -25.88 0.25
C THR A 48 -3.49 -24.60 0.61
N PRO A 49 -2.99 -23.78 1.56
CA PRO A 49 -3.63 -22.52 1.89
C PRO A 49 -3.72 -21.63 0.65
N SER A 50 -4.93 -21.14 0.34
CA SER A 50 -5.13 -20.13 -0.70
C SER A 50 -5.75 -18.88 -0.09
N VAL A 51 -5.29 -17.73 -0.55
CA VAL A 51 -5.84 -16.44 -0.16
C VAL A 51 -6.91 -16.05 -1.19
N PRO A 52 -8.15 -15.77 -0.78
CA PRO A 52 -9.17 -15.29 -1.70
C PRO A 52 -8.75 -13.99 -2.39
N LEU A 53 -9.03 -13.84 -3.68
CA LEU A 53 -8.65 -12.64 -4.45
C LEU A 53 -9.21 -11.35 -3.83
N ALA A 54 -10.41 -11.41 -3.24
CA ALA A 54 -11.02 -10.28 -2.52
C ALA A 54 -10.17 -9.82 -1.32
N ASN A 55 -9.52 -10.75 -0.61
CA ASN A 55 -8.61 -10.41 0.49
C ASN A 55 -7.35 -9.72 -0.05
N THR A 56 -6.86 -10.11 -1.22
CA THR A 56 -5.69 -9.47 -1.87
C THR A 56 -5.97 -8.02 -2.25
N VAL A 57 -7.14 -7.73 -2.86
CA VAL A 57 -7.54 -6.36 -3.20
C VAL A 57 -7.70 -5.50 -1.95
N THR A 58 -8.34 -6.05 -0.91
CA THR A 58 -8.51 -5.37 0.38
C THR A 58 -7.16 -5.06 1.04
N HIS A 59 -6.22 -6.00 0.96
CA HIS A 59 -4.87 -5.85 1.51
C HIS A 59 -4.04 -4.80 0.78
N GLU A 60 -4.14 -4.73 -0.56
CA GLU A 60 -3.47 -3.68 -1.33
C GLU A 60 -3.98 -2.29 -0.94
N ARG A 61 -5.30 -2.11 -0.89
CA ARG A 61 -5.91 -0.84 -0.46
C ARG A 61 -5.45 -0.45 0.95
N ALA A 62 -5.53 -1.38 1.90
CA ALA A 62 -5.10 -1.12 3.28
C ALA A 62 -3.60 -0.81 3.37
N THR A 63 -2.77 -1.39 2.50
CA THR A 63 -1.35 -1.07 2.40
C THR A 63 -1.15 0.37 1.92
N LEU A 64 -1.84 0.77 0.85
CA LEU A 64 -1.78 2.14 0.32
C LEU A 64 -2.25 3.17 1.36
N GLU A 65 -3.32 2.87 2.12
CA GLU A 65 -3.80 3.72 3.22
C GLU A 65 -2.75 3.96 4.32
N LYS A 66 -1.86 3.00 4.58
CA LYS A 66 -0.75 3.16 5.54
C LYS A 66 0.44 3.91 4.96
N LEU A 67 0.64 3.83 3.65
CA LEU A 67 1.80 4.41 2.98
C LEU A 67 1.57 5.86 2.56
N ILE A 68 0.42 6.17 1.98
CA ILE A 68 0.15 7.50 1.41
C ILE A 68 0.02 8.53 2.53
N VAL A 69 0.93 9.51 2.49
CA VAL A 69 1.00 10.64 3.43
C VAL A 69 0.28 11.85 2.86
N SER A 70 0.49 12.14 1.58
CA SER A 70 -0.18 13.25 0.90
C SER A 70 -0.35 12.99 -0.60
N PHE A 71 -1.32 13.69 -1.16
CA PHE A 71 -1.64 13.72 -2.58
C PHE A 71 -1.77 15.17 -3.03
N ASP A 72 -0.96 15.61 -3.99
CA ASP A 72 -0.84 17.00 -4.45
C ASP A 72 -0.68 18.01 -3.29
N GLY A 73 0.16 17.65 -2.32
CA GLY A 73 0.40 18.45 -1.12
C GLY A 73 -0.76 18.44 -0.11
N ASN A 74 -1.84 17.72 -0.38
CA ASN A 74 -3.00 17.61 0.50
C ASN A 74 -2.92 16.34 1.37
N THR A 75 -3.05 16.51 2.69
CA THR A 75 -3.03 15.44 3.69
C THR A 75 -4.41 15.02 4.16
N ASP A 76 -5.46 15.70 3.72
CA ASP A 76 -6.86 15.41 4.08
C ASP A 76 -7.39 14.30 3.15
N ASN A 77 -7.52 13.11 3.73
CA ASN A 77 -7.97 11.90 3.05
C ASN A 77 -7.24 11.65 1.70
N PRO A 78 -5.90 11.55 1.71
CA PRO A 78 -5.11 11.53 0.49
C PRO A 78 -5.34 10.25 -0.33
N ILE A 79 -5.69 9.14 0.33
CA ILE A 79 -6.05 7.89 -0.35
C ILE A 79 -7.29 8.05 -1.23
N ALA A 80 -8.34 8.73 -0.77
CA ALA A 80 -9.55 8.91 -1.59
C ALA A 80 -9.25 9.76 -2.82
N LYS A 81 -8.35 10.73 -2.71
CA LYS A 81 -7.92 11.55 -3.87
C LYS A 81 -7.08 10.72 -4.84
N PHE A 82 -6.15 9.94 -4.31
CA PHE A 82 -5.34 8.99 -5.08
C PHE A 82 -6.21 7.98 -5.84
N GLU A 83 -7.25 7.43 -5.21
CA GLU A 83 -8.19 6.47 -5.82
C GLU A 83 -9.11 7.09 -6.89
N ASN A 84 -9.22 8.43 -6.94
CA ASN A 84 -10.03 9.15 -7.93
C ASN A 84 -9.23 9.59 -9.17
N MET A 85 -7.95 9.23 -9.27
CA MET A 85 -7.15 9.46 -10.47
C MET A 85 -7.67 8.63 -11.66
N PRO A 86 -7.32 9.02 -12.90
CA PRO A 86 -7.43 8.14 -14.06
C PRO A 86 -6.81 6.77 -13.78
N SER A 87 -7.45 5.70 -14.26
CA SER A 87 -7.09 4.32 -13.88
C SER A 87 -5.67 3.92 -14.31
N ASP A 88 -5.26 4.36 -15.48
CA ASP A 88 -3.91 4.16 -16.03
C ASP A 88 -2.84 4.84 -15.16
N GLU A 89 -3.15 6.04 -14.68
CA GLU A 89 -2.29 6.80 -13.79
C GLU A 89 -2.23 6.21 -12.37
N TYR A 90 -3.36 5.73 -11.86
CA TYR A 90 -3.41 4.97 -10.61
C TYR A 90 -2.52 3.72 -10.69
N ASP A 91 -2.63 2.94 -11.76
CA ASP A 91 -1.83 1.72 -11.95
C ASP A 91 -0.34 2.03 -12.03
N GLU A 92 0.03 3.11 -12.74
CA GLU A 92 1.40 3.62 -12.80
C GLU A 92 1.92 3.97 -11.40
N ALA A 93 1.16 4.76 -10.65
CA ALA A 93 1.55 5.19 -9.32
C ALA A 93 1.69 4.00 -8.35
N VAL A 94 0.75 3.04 -8.38
CA VAL A 94 0.82 1.82 -7.57
C VAL A 94 2.06 1.00 -7.94
N ALA A 95 2.41 0.88 -9.22
CA ALA A 95 3.63 0.19 -9.65
C ALA A 95 4.89 0.88 -9.10
N GLN A 96 4.95 2.22 -9.18
CA GLN A 96 6.06 2.99 -8.61
C GLN A 96 6.16 2.83 -7.09
N ILE A 97 5.03 2.84 -6.37
CA ILE A 97 5.01 2.60 -4.91
C ILE A 97 5.55 1.20 -4.60
N LYS A 98 5.11 0.16 -5.33
CA LYS A 98 5.57 -1.22 -5.14
C LYS A 98 7.07 -1.36 -5.37
N GLU A 99 7.61 -0.70 -6.38
CA GLU A 99 9.05 -0.73 -6.70
C GLU A 99 9.89 0.03 -5.68
N LYS A 100 9.44 1.22 -5.28
CA LYS A 100 10.24 2.16 -4.47
C LYS A 100 10.11 1.95 -2.97
N THR A 101 9.07 1.26 -2.51
CA THR A 101 8.84 1.04 -1.06
C THR A 101 9.22 -0.37 -0.60
N ARG A 102 9.66 -0.47 0.65
CA ARG A 102 9.91 -1.74 1.35
C ARG A 102 8.64 -2.28 2.04
N ALA A 103 7.49 -2.06 1.43
CA ALA A 103 6.17 -2.34 2.02
C ALA A 103 5.46 -3.54 1.37
N PHE A 104 5.71 -3.76 0.08
CA PHE A 104 5.11 -4.86 -0.65
C PHE A 104 6.03 -6.08 -0.64
N LEU A 105 5.43 -7.26 -0.58
CA LEU A 105 6.12 -8.52 -0.88
C LEU A 105 6.36 -8.57 -2.39
N VAL A 106 7.34 -7.83 -2.88
CA VAL A 106 7.80 -7.97 -4.26
C VAL A 106 8.62 -9.26 -4.31
N PRO A 107 8.22 -10.28 -5.09
CA PRO A 107 9.08 -11.42 -5.33
C PRO A 107 10.36 -10.91 -5.99
N LYS A 108 11.50 -11.10 -5.34
CA LYS A 108 12.80 -10.84 -5.96
C LYS A 108 12.92 -11.82 -7.15
N LYS A 109 13.14 -11.27 -8.34
CA LYS A 109 13.53 -12.05 -9.52
C LYS A 109 14.87 -12.73 -9.28
#